data_AF-A0A6S7IJR1-F1
#
_entry.id   AF-A0A6S7IJR1-F1
#
_cell.length_a   1.000
_cell.length_b   1.000
_cell.length_c   1.000
_cell.angle_alpha   90.00
_cell.angle_beta   90.00
_cell.angle_gamma   90.00
#
_symmetry.space_group_name_H-M   'P 1'
#
loop_
_entity.id
_entity.type
_entity.pdbx_description
1 polymer ?
#
loop_
_entity_poly.entity_id
_entity_poly.type
_entity_poly.pdbx_seq_one_letter_code
_entity_poly.pdbx_strand_id
1 'polypeptide(L)'
;MANIHAMVYHVPRFMKIHSGIRKFSGQGVEKLNDDCWRTHLEKSNKWDAAKDVLMAEERLGVLSELQRTPRTYKKKADKYWATGIMDSRKKASLTMQSGKSQ
;
A
#
# COMPACT_ATOMS: atom_id res chain seq x y z
N MET A 1 14.28 -14.22 -35.33
CA MET A 1 15.74 -14.49 -35.44
C MET A 1 16.63 -13.45 -34.72
N ALA A 2 16.18 -12.21 -34.47
CA ALA A 2 17.00 -11.17 -33.82
C ALA A 2 17.46 -11.51 -32.38
N ASN A 3 16.63 -12.19 -31.58
CA ASN A 3 16.96 -12.51 -30.19
C ASN A 3 18.12 -13.51 -30.05
N ILE A 4 18.18 -14.54 -30.89
CA ILE A 4 19.27 -15.54 -30.83
C ILE A 4 20.59 -14.90 -31.27
N HIS A 5 20.57 -14.09 -32.33
CA HIS A 5 21.75 -13.35 -32.78
C HIS A 5 22.31 -12.43 -31.69
N ALA A 6 21.46 -11.67 -31.01
CA ALA A 6 21.89 -10.81 -29.91
C ALA A 6 22.45 -11.59 -28.71
N MET A 7 21.81 -12.71 -28.35
CA MET A 7 22.26 -13.56 -27.24
C MET A 7 23.61 -14.23 -27.50
N VAL A 8 23.87 -14.68 -28.74
CA VAL A 8 25.12 -15.39 -29.07
C VAL A 8 26.28 -14.42 -29.31
N TYR A 9 26.04 -13.32 -30.03
CA TYR A 9 27.13 -12.44 -30.47
C TYR A 9 27.34 -11.20 -29.59
N HIS A 10 26.29 -10.66 -28.98
CA HIS A 10 26.37 -9.40 -28.24
C HIS A 10 26.44 -9.61 -26.72
N VAL A 11 25.65 -10.53 -26.15
CA VAL A 11 25.64 -10.75 -24.70
C VAL A 11 27.02 -11.14 -24.14
N PRO A 12 27.80 -12.07 -24.73
CA PRO A 12 29.14 -12.40 -24.23
C PRO A 12 30.11 -11.20 -24.30
N ARG A 13 30.01 -10.39 -25.35
CA ARG A 13 30.79 -9.15 -25.49
C ARG A 13 30.45 -8.15 -24.39
N PHE A 14 29.16 -7.93 -24.12
CA PHE A 14 28.72 -7.04 -23.04
C PHE A 14 29.07 -7.57 -21.65
N MET A 15 29.04 -8.88 -21.41
CA MET A 15 29.48 -9.47 -20.16
C MET A 15 30.96 -9.19 -19.86
N LYS A 16 31.83 -9.23 -20.89
CA LYS A 16 33.25 -8.89 -20.74
C LYS A 16 33.47 -7.42 -20.43
N ILE A 17 32.73 -6.51 -21.08
CA ILE A 17 32.91 -5.05 -20.92
C ILE A 17 32.33 -4.56 -19.59
N HIS A 18 31.18 -5.09 -19.18
CA HIS A 18 30.40 -4.52 -18.08
C HIS A 18 30.27 -5.43 -16.86
N SER A 19 31.03 -6.53 -16.78
CA SER A 19 30.99 -7.52 -15.69
C SER A 19 29.58 -8.08 -15.39
N GLY A 20 28.68 -8.01 -16.38
CA GLY A 20 27.31 -8.47 -16.29
C GLY A 20 26.32 -7.60 -17.06
N ILE A 21 25.22 -8.22 -17.52
CA ILE A 21 24.19 -7.54 -18.31
C ILE A 21 22.96 -7.13 -17.48
N ARG A 22 22.83 -7.65 -16.26
CA ARG A 22 21.65 -7.48 -15.39
C ARG A 22 21.29 -6.02 -15.13
N LYS A 23 22.27 -5.13 -15.01
CA LYS A 23 22.06 -3.68 -14.79
C LYS A 23 21.41 -2.96 -15.97
N PHE A 24 21.42 -3.57 -17.15
CA PHE A 24 20.78 -3.04 -18.36
C PHE A 24 19.43 -3.70 -18.65
N SER A 25 18.93 -4.55 -17.75
CA SER A 25 17.60 -5.12 -17.93
C SER A 25 16.52 -4.07 -17.64
N GLY A 26 15.42 -4.13 -18.38
CA GLY A 26 14.25 -3.29 -18.13
C GLY A 26 13.45 -3.70 -16.88
N GLN A 27 13.85 -4.78 -16.19
CA GLN A 27 13.06 -5.38 -15.11
C GLN A 27 12.76 -4.40 -13.96
N GLY A 28 13.70 -3.50 -13.66
CA GLY A 28 13.47 -2.45 -12.66
C GLY A 28 12.44 -1.42 -13.11
N VAL A 29 12.44 -1.07 -14.40
CA VAL A 29 11.50 -0.11 -14.99
C VAL A 29 10.08 -0.71 -15.03
N GLU A 30 9.95 -1.97 -15.42
CA GLU A 30 8.65 -2.67 -15.43
C GLU A 30 8.06 -2.74 -14.02
N LYS A 31 8.88 -3.05 -13.02
CA LYS A 31 8.43 -3.05 -11.62
C LYS A 31 7.99 -1.66 -11.15
N LEU A 32 8.74 -0.62 -11.50
CA LEU A 32 8.35 0.77 -11.18
C LEU A 32 7.01 1.10 -11.84
N ASN A 33 6.79 0.66 -13.08
CA ASN A 33 5.51 0.85 -13.77
C ASN A 33 4.35 0.15 -13.05
N ASP A 34 4.53 -1.08 -12.57
CA ASP A 34 3.53 -1.78 -11.75
C ASP A 34 3.21 -1.02 -10.45
N ASP A 35 4.24 -0.47 -9.79
CA ASP A 35 4.11 0.31 -8.55
C ASP A 35 3.38 1.65 -8.80
N CYS A 36 3.69 2.34 -9.90
CA CYS A 36 3.00 3.55 -10.36
C CYS A 36 1.51 3.26 -10.63
N TRP A 37 1.23 2.16 -11.32
CA TRP A 37 -0.12 1.72 -11.65
C TRP A 37 -0.95 1.47 -10.38
N ARG A 38 -0.39 0.72 -9.42
CA ARG A 38 -1.03 0.48 -8.12
C ARG A 38 -1.34 1.79 -7.38
N THR A 39 -0.39 2.71 -7.34
CA THR A 39 -0.57 4.02 -6.69
C THR A 39 -1.69 4.83 -7.35
N HIS A 40 -1.74 4.84 -8.68
CA HIS A 40 -2.78 5.54 -9.43
C HIS A 40 -4.19 4.94 -9.19
N LEU A 41 -4.31 3.61 -9.10
CA LEU A 41 -5.61 2.97 -8.90
C LEU A 41 -6.15 3.08 -7.48
N GLU A 42 -5.28 2.92 -6.47
CA GLU A 42 -5.70 2.78 -5.07
C GLU A 42 -5.62 4.08 -4.27
N LYS A 43 -4.69 4.98 -4.61
CA LYS A 43 -4.29 6.11 -3.73
C LYS A 43 -4.43 7.48 -4.37
N SER A 44 -4.85 7.55 -5.63
CA SER A 44 -4.98 8.79 -6.41
C SER A 44 -6.44 9.13 -6.67
N ASN A 45 -6.73 10.43 -6.81
CA ASN A 45 -8.03 10.92 -7.23
C ASN A 45 -8.25 10.80 -8.75
N LYS A 46 -7.23 10.37 -9.51
CA LYS A 46 -7.23 10.11 -10.95
C LYS A 46 -7.40 11.37 -11.82
N TRP A 47 -6.97 12.52 -11.31
CA TRP A 47 -7.02 13.79 -12.06
C TRP A 47 -5.79 13.97 -12.94
N ASP A 48 -4.61 13.61 -12.42
CA ASP A 48 -3.34 13.63 -13.15
C ASP A 48 -2.49 12.45 -12.66
N ALA A 49 -2.43 11.40 -13.48
CA ALA A 49 -1.78 10.16 -13.10
C ALA A 49 -0.29 10.35 -12.78
N ALA A 50 0.43 11.12 -13.58
CA ALA A 50 1.87 11.31 -13.40
C ALA A 50 2.17 12.12 -12.15
N LYS A 51 1.48 13.25 -11.98
CA LYS A 51 1.64 14.11 -10.81
C LYS A 51 1.25 13.40 -9.51
N ASP A 52 0.13 12.67 -9.52
CA ASP A 52 -0.36 11.99 -8.33
C ASP A 52 0.61 10.91 -7.84
N VAL A 53 1.20 10.14 -8.77
CA VAL A 53 2.22 9.12 -8.44
C VAL A 53 3.47 9.78 -7.85
N LEU A 54 4.01 10.81 -8.51
CA LEU A 54 5.21 11.51 -8.04
C LEU A 54 5.02 12.10 -6.63
N MET A 55 3.90 12.79 -6.40
CA MET A 55 3.58 13.38 -5.11
C MET A 55 3.36 12.31 -4.02
N ALA A 56 2.77 11.16 -4.37
CA ALA A 56 2.56 10.07 -3.42
C ALA A 56 3.88 9.39 -3.03
N GLU A 57 4.78 9.17 -3.99
CA GLU A 57 6.12 8.61 -3.72
C GLU A 57 6.96 9.55 -2.86
N GLU A 58 6.99 10.85 -3.19
CA GLU A 58 7.72 11.85 -2.39
C GLU A 58 7.22 11.86 -0.93
N ARG A 59 5.90 11.87 -0.73
CA ARG A 59 5.29 11.81 0.61
C ARG A 59 5.69 10.55 1.37
N LEU A 60 5.71 9.39 0.71
CA LEU A 60 6.13 8.13 1.34
C LEU A 60 7.63 8.17 1.68
N GLY A 61 8.46 8.77 0.83
CA GLY A 61 9.88 8.99 1.10
C GLY A 61 10.10 9.83 2.35
N VAL A 62 9.45 11.00 2.43
CA VAL A 62 9.54 11.89 3.60
C VAL A 62 9.03 11.19 4.87
N LEU A 63 7.95 10.40 4.77
CA LEU A 63 7.39 9.70 5.91
C LEU A 63 8.13 8.40 6.29
N SER A 64 9.05 7.92 5.45
CA SER A 64 9.75 6.64 5.68
C SER A 64 10.61 6.65 6.94
N GLU A 65 11.12 7.83 7.31
CA GLU A 65 11.94 8.04 8.51
C GLU A 65 11.08 8.19 9.78
N LEU A 66 9.77 8.40 9.63
CA LEU A 66 8.84 8.66 10.73
C LEU A 66 8.01 7.41 11.05
N GLN A 67 8.13 6.92 12.28
CA GLN A 67 7.21 5.89 12.79
C GLN A 67 5.91 6.51 13.30
N ARG A 68 4.78 5.91 12.90
CA ARG A 68 3.47 6.31 13.42
C ARG A 68 3.35 5.92 14.89
N THR A 69 3.38 6.90 15.78
CA THR A 69 3.07 6.67 17.21
C THR A 69 1.55 6.57 17.41
N PRO A 70 1.05 5.59 18.17
CA PRO A 70 -0.37 5.54 18.55
C PRO A 70 -0.77 6.83 19.26
N ARG A 71 -1.89 7.44 18.85
CA ARG A 71 -2.41 8.63 19.54
C ARG A 71 -2.82 8.26 20.96
N THR A 72 -2.31 8.97 21.95
CA THR A 72 -2.73 8.79 23.35
C THR A 72 -4.21 9.16 23.49
N TYR A 73 -5.07 8.16 23.59
CA TYR A 73 -6.51 8.35 23.77
C TYR A 73 -6.86 8.29 25.26
N LYS A 74 -7.25 9.41 25.85
CA LYS A 74 -7.85 9.45 27.19
C LYS A 74 -9.36 9.28 27.05
N LYS A 75 -9.88 8.15 27.53
CA LYS A 75 -11.33 7.92 27.67
C LYS A 75 -11.88 8.96 28.65
N LYS A 76 -12.82 9.80 28.20
CA LYS A 76 -13.44 10.85 29.04
C LYS A 76 -14.63 10.36 29.86
N ALA A 77 -15.27 9.27 29.45
CA ALA A 77 -16.50 8.76 30.06
C ALA A 77 -16.24 7.41 30.75
N ASP A 78 -15.54 7.42 31.87
CA ASP A 78 -15.10 6.20 32.56
C ASP A 78 -16.27 5.27 32.91
N LYS A 79 -17.39 5.83 33.38
CA LYS A 79 -18.60 5.04 33.70
C LYS A 79 -19.20 4.36 32.46
N TYR A 80 -19.22 5.05 31.32
CA TYR A 80 -19.73 4.48 30.07
C TYR A 80 -18.83 3.33 29.59
N TRP A 81 -17.50 3.52 29.65
CA TRP A 81 -16.55 2.51 29.21
C TRP A 81 -16.39 1.34 30.19
N ALA A 82 -16.65 1.55 31.48
CA ALA A 82 -16.54 0.51 32.51
C ALA A 82 -17.77 -0.40 32.55
N THR A 83 -18.98 0.19 32.62
CA THR A 83 -20.22 -0.58 32.81
C THR A 83 -21.30 -0.23 31.80
N GLY A 84 -21.41 1.05 31.41
CA GLY A 84 -22.48 1.52 30.54
C GLY A 84 -22.54 0.82 29.17
N ILE A 85 -21.40 0.46 28.57
CA ILE A 85 -21.36 -0.23 27.29
C ILE A 85 -21.92 -1.65 27.37
N MET A 86 -21.67 -2.36 28.47
CA MET A 86 -22.18 -3.71 28.71
C MET A 86 -23.70 -3.65 28.94
N ASP A 87 -24.15 -2.68 29.73
CA ASP A 87 -25.56 -2.49 30.05
C ASP A 87 -26.37 -2.07 28.80
N SER A 88 -25.84 -1.19 27.95
CA SER A 88 -26.46 -0.82 26.68
C SER A 88 -26.56 -2.00 25.71
N ARG A 89 -25.51 -2.83 25.62
CA ARG A 89 -25.51 -4.04 24.77
C ARG A 89 -26.50 -5.10 25.28
N LYS A 90 -26.59 -5.27 26.60
CA LYS A 90 -27.53 -6.19 27.24
C LYS A 90 -28.98 -5.74 27.01
N LYS A 91 -29.27 -4.43 27.13
CA LYS A 91 -30.57 -3.86 26.75
C LYS A 91 -30.91 -4.10 25.29
N ALA A 92 -30.00 -3.82 24.36
CA ALA A 92 -30.23 -4.04 22.93
C ALA A 92 -30.53 -5.53 22.60
N SER A 93 -29.80 -6.46 23.21
CA SER A 93 -30.04 -7.90 23.10
C SER A 93 -31.43 -8.31 23.57
N LEU A 94 -31.90 -7.74 24.70
CA LEU A 94 -33.23 -8.05 25.25
C LEU A 94 -34.35 -7.49 24.37
N THR A 95 -34.17 -6.29 23.82
CA THR A 95 -35.12 -5.69 22.88
C THR A 95 -35.24 -6.50 21.59
N MET A 96 -34.13 -7.06 21.07
CA MET A 96 -34.16 -7.93 19.89
C MET A 96 -34.81 -9.29 20.13
N GLN A 97 -34.84 -9.79 21.38
CA GLN A 97 -35.52 -11.03 21.74
C GLN A 97 -37.03 -10.82 21.96
N SER A 98 -37.42 -9.67 22.52
CA SER A 98 -38.82 -9.28 22.69
C SER A 98 -39.58 -9.09 21.37
N GLY A 99 -38.90 -8.68 20.29
CA GLY A 99 -39.50 -8.50 18.96
C GLY A 99 -39.64 -9.77 18.12
N LYS A 100 -39.19 -10.94 18.60
CA LYS A 100 -39.28 -12.24 17.90
C LYS A 100 -40.41 -13.14 18.40
N SER A 101 -41.22 -12.67 19.35
CA SER A 101 -42.32 -13.43 19.96
C SER A 101 -43.71 -12.97 19.50
N GLN A 102 -43.81 -12.39 18.29
CA GLN A 102 -45.07 -12.20 17.57
C GLN A 102 -44.98 -12.83 16.19
#